data_AF-A0A3A8Z1D8-F1
#
_entry.id   AF-A0A3A8Z1D8-F1
#
_cell.length_a   1.000
_cell.length_b   1.000
_cell.length_c   1.000
_cell.angle_alpha   90.00
_cell.angle_beta   90.00
_cell.angle_gamma   90.00
#
_symmetry.space_group_name_H-M   'P 1'
#
loop_
_entity.id
_entity.type
_entity.pdbx_description
1 polymer ?
#
loop_
_entity_poly.entity_id
_entity_poly.type
_entity_poly.pdbx_seq_one_letter_code
_entity_poly.pdbx_strand_id
1 'polypeptide(L)'
;LYQEDEDSIIGQYIIFCKVYNEQRKKFGQTKKAVTETIRICKNRNVLKEYLENKEQEVVDIMMTLFDDEQVLEAYAEDIKTSEAKENARIMLKNGRITVEEIPSFFPKLSIEDAKELEAEVMQLA
;
A
#
# COMPACT_ATOMS: atom_id res chain seq x y z
N LEU A 1 -3.11 -23.44 -21.93
CA LEU A 1 -3.66 -22.07 -21.86
C LEU A 1 -5.17 -22.24 -21.97
N TYR A 2 -5.87 -22.08 -20.85
CA TYR A 2 -7.32 -22.32 -20.77
C TYR A 2 -8.00 -21.57 -21.91
N GLN A 3 -8.81 -22.27 -22.71
CA GLN A 3 -9.81 -21.59 -23.52
C GLN A 3 -10.66 -20.82 -22.51
N GLU A 4 -10.57 -19.48 -22.52
CA GLU A 4 -11.38 -18.61 -21.68
C GLU A 4 -12.83 -18.81 -22.13
N ASP A 5 -13.50 -19.80 -21.55
CA ASP A 5 -14.95 -19.85 -21.58
C ASP A 5 -15.43 -18.63 -20.77
N GLU A 6 -15.66 -17.54 -21.49
CA GLU A 6 -16.09 -16.25 -20.93
C GLU A 6 -17.43 -16.38 -20.19
N ASP A 7 -18.21 -17.42 -20.48
CA ASP A 7 -19.47 -17.72 -19.79
C ASP A 7 -19.26 -18.45 -18.47
N SER A 8 -18.12 -19.16 -18.30
CA SER A 8 -17.81 -19.82 -17.04
C SER A 8 -17.58 -18.82 -15.91
N ILE A 9 -17.90 -19.22 -14.66
CA ILE A 9 -17.67 -18.38 -13.48
C ILE A 9 -16.20 -17.92 -13.36
N ILE A 10 -15.26 -18.78 -13.75
CA ILE A 10 -13.82 -18.48 -13.74
C ILE A 10 -13.49 -17.45 -14.83
N GLY A 11 -14.05 -17.60 -16.03
CA GLY A 11 -13.89 -16.64 -17.13
C GLY A 11 -14.42 -15.26 -16.76
N GLN A 12 -15.63 -15.21 -16.20
CA GLN A 12 -16.23 -13.96 -15.73
C GLN A 12 -15.41 -13.29 -14.62
N TYR A 13 -14.85 -14.06 -13.67
CA TYR A 13 -13.94 -13.53 -12.66
C TYR A 13 -12.66 -12.96 -13.27
N ILE A 14 -12.05 -13.65 -14.24
CA ILE A 14 -10.86 -13.15 -14.95
C ILE A 14 -11.18 -11.82 -15.64
N ILE A 15 -12.35 -11.70 -16.30
CA ILE A 15 -12.79 -10.46 -16.92
C ILE A 15 -12.99 -9.36 -15.88
N PHE A 16 -13.63 -9.66 -14.74
CA PHE A 16 -13.77 -8.71 -13.63
C PHE A 16 -12.39 -8.19 -13.18
N CYS A 17 -11.41 -9.07 -12.97
CA CYS A 17 -10.05 -8.68 -12.59
C CYS A 17 -9.37 -7.80 -13.65
N LYS A 18 -9.53 -8.13 -14.93
CA LYS A 18 -9.00 -7.33 -16.05
C LYS A 18 -9.63 -5.92 -16.02
N VAL A 19 -10.95 -5.81 -15.87
CA VAL A 19 -11.65 -4.51 -15.77
C VAL A 19 -11.20 -3.73 -14.55
N TYR A 20 -11.10 -4.39 -13.39
CA TYR A 20 -10.67 -3.77 -12.14
C TYR A 20 -9.26 -3.21 -12.23
N ASN A 21 -8.32 -3.96 -12.82
CA ASN A 21 -6.95 -3.49 -13.03
C ASN A 21 -6.91 -2.20 -13.87
N GLU A 22 -7.75 -2.10 -14.91
CA GLU A 22 -7.85 -0.89 -15.71
C GLU A 22 -8.49 0.28 -14.95
N GLN A 23 -9.47 0.03 -14.06
CA GLN A 23 -10.03 1.09 -13.22
C GLN A 23 -9.04 1.53 -12.14
N ARG A 24 -8.29 0.60 -11.54
CA ARG A 24 -7.26 0.89 -10.53
C ARG A 24 -6.13 1.73 -11.10
N LYS A 25 -5.68 1.47 -12.34
CA LYS A 25 -4.71 2.33 -13.03
C LYS A 25 -5.20 3.77 -13.22
N LYS A 26 -6.52 3.96 -13.39
CA LYS A 26 -7.13 5.29 -13.63
C LYS A 26 -7.46 6.06 -12.36
N PHE A 27 -7.92 5.35 -11.33
CA PHE A 27 -8.53 5.95 -10.13
C PHE A 27 -7.82 5.56 -8.83
N GLY A 28 -6.74 4.78 -8.88
CA GLY A 28 -6.06 4.25 -7.69
C GLY A 28 -6.88 3.23 -6.92
N GLN A 29 -6.46 2.94 -5.68
CA GLN A 29 -7.22 2.14 -4.71
C GLN A 29 -8.34 3.00 -4.10
N THR A 30 -9.41 3.23 -4.86
CA THR A 30 -10.52 4.09 -4.43
C THR A 30 -11.85 3.39 -4.62
N LYS A 31 -12.86 3.81 -3.83
CA LYS A 31 -14.25 3.40 -3.99
C LYS A 31 -14.73 3.57 -5.43
N LYS A 32 -14.30 4.65 -6.10
CA LYS A 32 -14.63 4.93 -7.50
C LYS A 32 -14.12 3.85 -8.45
N ALA A 33 -12.91 3.34 -8.25
CA ALA A 33 -12.36 2.24 -9.05
C ALA A 33 -13.24 0.98 -8.96
N VAL A 34 -13.70 0.66 -7.74
CA VAL A 34 -14.54 -0.51 -7.47
C VAL A 34 -15.94 -0.33 -8.06
N THR A 35 -16.62 0.79 -7.79
CA THR A 35 -17.98 1.03 -8.29
C THR A 35 -18.03 1.08 -9.81
N GLU A 36 -17.01 1.66 -10.46
CA GLU A 36 -16.94 1.70 -11.92
C GLU A 36 -16.67 0.32 -12.53
N THR A 37 -15.86 -0.50 -11.85
CA THR A 37 -15.65 -1.91 -12.24
C THR A 37 -16.97 -2.67 -12.20
N ILE A 38 -17.73 -2.55 -11.12
CA ILE A 38 -19.02 -3.23 -10.94
C ILE A 38 -20.02 -2.76 -12.00
N ARG A 39 -20.11 -1.44 -12.25
CA ARG A 39 -20.95 -0.87 -13.30
C ARG A 39 -20.62 -1.45 -14.68
N ILE A 40 -19.34 -1.51 -15.04
CA ILE A 40 -18.87 -2.06 -16.33
C ILE A 40 -19.20 -3.55 -16.43
N CYS A 41 -18.94 -4.33 -15.38
CA CYS A 41 -19.17 -5.78 -15.38
C CYS A 41 -20.65 -6.11 -15.53
N LYS A 42 -21.54 -5.45 -14.76
CA LYS A 42 -23.00 -5.61 -14.91
C LYS A 42 -23.48 -5.29 -16.32
N ASN A 43 -22.98 -4.19 -16.92
CA ASN A 43 -23.33 -3.79 -18.29
C ASN A 43 -22.87 -4.81 -19.35
N ARG A 44 -21.81 -5.57 -19.06
CA ARG A 44 -21.25 -6.61 -19.94
C ARG A 44 -21.77 -8.00 -19.62
N ASN A 45 -22.75 -8.13 -18.71
CA ASN A 45 -23.25 -9.39 -18.21
C ASN A 45 -22.20 -10.27 -17.49
N VAL A 46 -21.14 -9.66 -16.96
CA VAL A 46 -20.06 -10.32 -16.22
C VAL A 46 -20.38 -10.29 -14.73
N LEU A 47 -20.49 -11.47 -14.11
CA LEU A 47 -20.91 -11.68 -12.72
C LEU A 47 -22.23 -10.95 -12.38
N LYS A 48 -23.09 -10.72 -13.37
CA LYS A 48 -24.18 -9.74 -13.28
C LYS A 48 -25.14 -10.05 -12.14
N GLU A 49 -25.67 -11.26 -12.07
CA GLU A 49 -26.61 -11.67 -11.03
C GLU A 49 -26.00 -11.52 -9.63
N TYR A 50 -24.75 -11.93 -9.46
CA TYR A 50 -24.04 -11.78 -8.20
C TYR A 50 -23.89 -10.30 -7.82
N LEU A 51 -23.39 -9.47 -8.75
CA LEU A 51 -23.15 -8.05 -8.51
C LEU A 51 -24.45 -7.25 -8.31
N GLU A 52 -25.55 -7.62 -8.96
CA GLU A 52 -26.86 -6.98 -8.72
C GLU A 52 -27.36 -7.20 -7.29
N ASN A 53 -27.02 -8.34 -6.68
CA ASN A 53 -27.42 -8.67 -5.31
C ASN A 53 -26.39 -8.28 -4.25
N LYS A 54 -25.10 -8.20 -4.62
CA LYS A 54 -23.97 -8.13 -3.68
C LYS A 54 -23.05 -6.92 -3.87
N GLU A 55 -23.43 -5.95 -4.70
CA GLU A 55 -22.59 -4.76 -4.98
C GLU A 55 -22.05 -4.08 -3.71
N GLN A 56 -22.90 -3.82 -2.72
CA GLN A 56 -22.48 -3.14 -1.50
C GLN A 56 -21.47 -3.98 -0.69
N GLU A 57 -21.72 -5.29 -0.58
CA GLU A 57 -20.83 -6.23 0.12
C GLU A 57 -19.45 -6.29 -0.57
N VAL A 58 -19.41 -6.33 -1.91
CA VAL A 58 -18.17 -6.29 -2.68
C VAL A 58 -17.41 -4.98 -2.46
N VAL A 59 -18.12 -3.85 -2.49
CA VAL A 59 -17.51 -2.53 -2.23
C VAL A 59 -16.93 -2.47 -0.82
N ASP A 60 -17.67 -2.93 0.19
CA ASP A 60 -17.23 -2.86 1.59
C ASP A 60 -16.00 -3.75 1.83
N ILE A 61 -16.02 -5.00 1.36
CA ILE A 61 -14.88 -5.91 1.48
C ILE A 61 -13.63 -5.33 0.79
N MET A 62 -13.76 -4.82 -0.44
CA MET A 62 -12.63 -4.27 -1.17
C MET A 62 -12.07 -3.02 -0.50
N MET A 63 -12.93 -2.18 0.08
CA MET A 63 -12.48 -1.00 0.81
C MET A 63 -11.75 -1.37 2.10
N THR A 64 -12.28 -2.32 2.89
CA THR A 64 -11.60 -2.83 4.09
C THR A 64 -10.21 -3.38 3.77
N LEU A 65 -10.08 -4.15 2.68
CA LEU A 65 -8.78 -4.69 2.27
C LEU A 65 -7.77 -3.59 1.88
N PHE A 66 -8.22 -2.48 1.28
CA PHE A 66 -7.32 -1.35 0.97
C PHE A 66 -6.88 -0.60 2.22
N ASP A 67 -7.76 -0.46 3.21
CA ASP A 67 -7.43 0.19 4.47
C ASP A 67 -6.40 -0.66 5.24
N ASP A 68 -6.63 -1.98 5.33
CA ASP A 68 -5.70 -2.90 5.98
C ASP A 68 -4.33 -2.94 5.28
N GLU A 69 -4.29 -2.95 3.95
CA GLU A 69 -3.03 -2.93 3.19
C GLU A 69 -2.23 -1.64 3.43
N GLN A 70 -2.88 -0.47 3.37
CA GLN A 70 -2.22 0.81 3.66
C GLN A 70 -1.71 0.90 5.10
N VAL A 71 -2.47 0.35 6.06
CA VAL A 71 -2.04 0.28 7.46
C VAL A 71 -0.79 -0.60 7.59
N LEU A 72 -0.78 -1.79 6.99
CA LEU A 72 0.38 -2.70 7.03
C LEU A 72 1.62 -2.09 6.36
N GLU A 73 1.46 -1.39 5.22
CA GLU A 73 2.56 -0.69 4.56
C GLU A 73 3.13 0.43 5.45
N ALA A 74 2.27 1.22 6.10
CA ALA A 74 2.70 2.26 7.03
C ALA A 74 3.50 1.69 8.21
N TYR A 75 3.04 0.60 8.81
CA TYR A 75 3.77 -0.11 9.88
C TYR A 75 5.12 -0.64 9.39
N ALA A 76 5.19 -1.22 8.19
CA ALA A 76 6.43 -1.73 7.64
C ALA A 76 7.46 -0.61 7.37
N GLU A 77 7.00 0.57 6.91
CA GLU A 77 7.88 1.73 6.74
C GLU A 77 8.31 2.35 8.07
N ASP A 78 7.43 2.37 9.08
CA ASP A 78 7.77 2.81 10.43
C ASP A 78 8.84 1.93 11.08
N ILE A 79 8.72 0.59 10.97
CA ILE A 79 9.74 -0.36 11.44
C ILE A 79 11.09 -0.09 10.79
N LYS A 80 11.14 0.03 9.44
CA LYS A 80 12.39 0.30 8.73
C LYS A 80 13.01 1.64 9.15
N THR A 81 12.17 2.65 9.39
CA THR A 81 12.62 3.98 9.82
C THR A 81 13.15 3.93 11.25
N SER A 82 12.46 3.23 12.15
CA SER A 82 12.91 2.99 13.53
C SER A 82 14.24 2.24 13.58
N GLU A 83 14.42 1.21 12.76
CA GLU A 83 15.69 0.47 12.66
C GLU A 83 16.84 1.35 12.15
N ALA A 84 16.56 2.20 11.14
CA ALA A 84 17.55 3.16 10.65
C ALA A 84 17.92 4.19 11.73
N LYS A 85 16.92 4.73 12.47
CA LYS A 85 17.14 5.67 13.58
C LYS A 85 18.00 5.06 14.67
N GLU A 86 17.70 3.84 15.11
CA GLU A 86 18.47 3.16 16.17
C GLU A 86 19.93 2.89 15.74
N ASN A 87 20.13 2.40 14.51
CA ASN A 87 21.48 2.17 14.00
C ASN A 87 22.30 3.46 13.86
N ALA A 88 21.69 4.53 13.34
CA ALA A 88 22.31 5.85 13.25
C ALA A 88 22.69 6.39 14.64
N ARG A 89 21.79 6.25 15.62
CA ARG A 89 22.00 6.63 17.01
C ARG A 89 23.18 5.89 17.64
N ILE A 90 23.28 4.58 17.45
CA ILE A 90 24.41 3.77 17.95
C ILE A 90 25.73 4.22 17.32
N MET A 91 25.75 4.46 16.00
CA MET A 91 26.95 4.92 15.31
C MET A 91 27.38 6.32 15.76
N LEU A 92 26.41 7.25 15.90
CA LEU A 92 26.64 8.61 16.38
C LEU A 92 27.17 8.63 17.81
N LYS A 93 26.52 7.89 18.73
CA LYS A 93 26.95 7.76 20.13
C LYS A 93 28.37 7.22 20.27
N ASN A 94 28.77 6.32 19.38
CA ASN A 94 30.11 5.74 19.35
C ASN A 94 31.13 6.59 18.56
N GLY A 95 30.74 7.77 18.06
CA GLY A 95 31.61 8.67 17.30
C GLY A 95 32.05 8.11 15.95
N ARG A 96 31.29 7.17 15.36
CA ARG A 96 31.64 6.51 14.08
C ARG A 96 31.23 7.33 12.85
N ILE A 97 30.27 8.23 13.03
CA ILE A 97 29.72 9.13 12.00
C ILE A 97 29.38 10.47 12.66
N THR A 98 29.30 11.54 11.87
CA THR A 98 28.74 12.82 12.32
C THR A 98 27.27 12.95 11.94
N VAL A 99 26.60 13.96 12.50
CA VAL A 99 25.18 14.25 12.23
C VAL A 99 24.94 14.57 10.76
N GLU A 100 25.86 15.30 10.13
CA GLU A 100 25.80 15.67 8.72
C GLU A 100 25.96 14.46 7.80
N GLU A 101 26.62 13.40 8.27
CA GLU A 101 26.83 12.17 7.50
C GLU A 101 25.64 11.19 7.59
N ILE A 102 24.74 11.37 8.57
CA ILE A 102 23.60 10.46 8.80
C ILE A 102 22.75 10.28 7.54
N PRO A 103 22.30 11.32 6.82
CA PRO A 103 21.51 11.13 5.59
C PRO A 103 22.26 10.40 4.47
N SER A 104 23.60 10.41 4.50
CA SER A 104 24.41 9.68 3.51
C SER A 104 24.49 8.18 3.81
N PHE A 105 24.60 7.80 5.09
CA PHE A 105 24.62 6.41 5.53
C PHE A 105 23.23 5.79 5.70
N PHE A 106 22.23 6.62 6.01
CA PHE A 106 20.85 6.25 6.25
C PHE A 106 19.93 7.14 5.42
N PRO A 107 19.80 6.89 4.09
CA PRO A 107 19.06 7.77 3.17
C PRO A 107 17.57 7.99 3.49
N LYS A 108 17.00 7.19 4.39
CA LYS A 108 15.63 7.37 4.90
C LYS A 108 15.52 8.42 6.01
N LEU A 109 16.63 8.83 6.59
CA LEU A 109 16.68 9.84 7.65
C LEU A 109 17.02 11.19 7.02
N SER A 110 16.19 12.19 7.29
CA SER A 110 16.44 13.57 6.91
C SER A 110 17.54 14.19 7.78
N ILE A 111 18.01 15.37 7.39
CA ILE A 111 18.92 16.15 8.24
C ILE A 111 18.21 16.62 9.52
N GLU A 112 16.90 16.82 9.48
CA GLU A 112 16.06 17.09 10.65
C GLU A 112 16.02 15.89 11.60
N ASP A 113 15.81 14.67 11.09
CA ASP A 113 15.88 13.44 11.88
C ASP A 113 17.26 13.27 12.52
N ALA A 114 18.33 13.56 11.76
CA ALA A 114 19.70 13.48 12.25
C ALA A 114 19.95 14.43 13.44
N LYS A 115 19.45 15.67 13.37
CA LYS A 115 19.54 16.66 14.45
C LYS A 115 18.72 16.27 15.68
N GLU A 116 17.55 15.67 15.48
CA GLU A 116 16.75 15.11 16.58
C GLU A 116 17.52 14.00 17.30
N LEU A 117 18.11 13.07 16.55
CA LEU A 117 18.96 12.00 17.11
C LEU A 117 20.18 12.55 17.86
N GLU A 118 20.82 13.60 17.35
CA GLU A 118 21.92 14.27 18.06
C GLU A 118 21.46 14.81 19.41
N ALA A 119 20.34 15.53 19.44
CA ALA A 119 19.78 16.08 20.66
C ALA A 119 19.44 14.98 21.68
N GLU A 120 18.87 13.86 21.24
CA GLU A 120 18.61 12.69 22.09
C GLU A 120 19.90 12.08 22.67
N VAL A 121 20.93 11.91 21.84
CA VAL A 121 22.22 11.37 22.28
C VAL A 121 22.89 12.29 23.29
N MET A 122 22.84 13.61 23.07
CA MET A 122 23.40 14.62 23.99
C MET A 122 22.65 14.68 25.33
N GLN A 123 21.32 14.48 25.34
CA GLN A 123 20.54 14.44 26.58
C GLN A 123 20.81 13.19 27.44
N LEU A 124 21.33 12.12 26.83
CA LEU A 124 21.63 10.84 27.49
C LEU A 124 23.10 10.68 27.89
N ALA A 125 23.94 11.67 27.60
CA ALA A 125 25.36 11.74 27.97
C ALA A 125 25.54 12.51 29.29
#